data_AF-A0A2X3E9I9-F1
#
_entry.id   AF-A0A2X3E9I9-F1
#
_cell.length_a   1.000
_cell.length_b   1.000
_cell.length_c   1.000
_cell.angle_alpha   90.00
_cell.angle_beta   90.00
_cell.angle_gamma   90.00
#
_symmetry.space_group_name_H-M   'P 1'
#
loop_
_entity.id
_entity.type
_entity.pdbx_description
1 polymer ?
#
loop_
_entity_poly.entity_id
_entity_poly.type
_entity_poly.pdbx_seq_one_letter_code
_entity_poly.pdbx_strand_id
1 'polypeptide(L)' 'MTLYCADEAPAQGASGNRQGALYPLLSQHDPALARFFPAAFTFARRMYDALPVMFDHQWCGVTQLGWDEKSAHKIAQMLR' A
#
# COMPACT_ATOMS: atom_id res chain seq x y z
N MET A 1 -0.31 1.82 27.60
CA MET A 1 -0.83 0.91 26.55
C MET A 1 -0.14 -0.44 26.74
N THR A 2 -0.87 -1.55 26.63
CA THR A 2 -0.32 -2.92 26.70
C THR A 2 -0.74 -3.66 25.44
N LEU A 3 0.21 -4.33 24.78
CA LEU A 3 -0.04 -5.14 23.57
C LEU A 3 0.01 -6.62 23.93
N TYR A 4 -0.99 -7.39 23.49
CA TYR A 4 -1.00 -8.85 23.60
C TYR A 4 -0.83 -9.46 22.21
N CYS A 5 0.05 -10.45 22.09
CA CYS A 5 0.31 -11.20 20.86
C CYS A 5 0.24 -12.70 21.18
N ALA A 6 -0.39 -13.48 20.30
CA ALA A 6 -0.49 -14.93 20.46
C ALA A 6 0.81 -15.65 20.05
N ASP A 7 1.62 -15.02 19.21
CA ASP A 7 2.87 -15.57 18.69
C ASP A 7 4.06 -15.23 19.58
N GLU A 8 5.17 -15.97 19.43
CA GLU A 8 6.40 -15.77 20.21
C GLU A 8 7.13 -14.45 19.88
N ALA A 9 6.87 -13.87 18.71
CA ALA A 9 7.52 -12.65 18.23
C ALA A 9 6.56 -11.82 17.35
N PRO A 10 6.78 -10.50 17.22
CA PRO A 10 6.01 -9.68 16.29
C PRO A 10 6.22 -10.11 14.84
N ALA A 11 5.27 -9.73 13.97
CA ALA A 11 5.30 -9.94 12.53
C ALA A 11 5.37 -11.42 12.07
N GLN A 12 4.97 -12.39 12.92
CA GLN A 12 4.85 -13.80 12.53
C GLN A 12 3.58 -14.11 11.71
N GLY A 13 2.62 -13.18 11.66
CA GLY A 13 1.47 -13.23 10.75
C GLY A 13 1.76 -12.64 9.37
N ALA A 14 0.75 -12.02 8.75
CA ALA A 14 0.84 -11.50 7.38
C ALA A 14 1.85 -10.34 7.17
N SER A 15 2.32 -9.71 8.26
CA SER A 15 3.28 -8.60 8.21
C SER A 15 4.75 -9.04 8.08
N GLY A 16 5.03 -10.35 8.11
CA GLY A 16 6.39 -10.90 8.07
C GLY A 16 7.02 -11.04 6.69
N ASN A 17 6.42 -10.47 5.64
CA ASN A 17 6.97 -10.53 4.29
C ASN A 17 8.30 -9.76 4.21
N ARG A 18 9.27 -10.30 3.47
CA ARG A 18 10.59 -9.67 3.29
C ARG A 18 10.53 -8.34 2.53
N GLN A 19 9.61 -8.24 1.56
CA GLN A 19 9.38 -7.04 0.75
C GLN A 19 7.89 -6.94 0.44
N GLY A 20 7.35 -5.71 0.51
CA GLY A 20 5.97 -5.40 0.18
C GLY A 20 5.89 -4.20 -0.75
N ALA A 21 4.91 -4.19 -1.66
CA ALA A 21 4.66 -3.05 -2.54
C ALA A 21 3.77 -2.02 -1.84
N LEU A 22 4.12 -0.74 -1.95
CA LEU A 22 3.33 0.38 -1.46
C LEU A 22 2.86 1.25 -2.63
N TYR A 23 1.57 1.24 -2.92
CA TYR A 23 0.92 2.05 -3.95
C TYR A 23 -0.57 2.26 -3.59
N PRO A 24 -1.21 3.35 -4.05
CA PRO A 24 -2.62 3.57 -3.75
C PRO A 24 -3.52 2.64 -4.59
N LEU A 25 -4.57 2.12 -3.99
CA LEU A 25 -5.69 1.57 -4.74
C LEU A 25 -6.53 2.72 -5.30
N LEU A 26 -6.51 2.90 -6.62
CA LEU A 26 -7.36 3.87 -7.31
C LEU A 26 -8.65 3.16 -7.75
N SER A 27 -9.79 3.71 -7.35
CA SER A 27 -11.12 3.20 -7.70
C SER A 27 -12.07 4.37 -7.90
N GLN A 28 -12.97 4.27 -8.89
CA GLN A 28 -14.04 5.26 -9.13
C GLN A 28 -15.41 4.80 -8.65
N HIS A 29 -15.55 3.52 -8.32
CA HIS A 29 -16.85 2.93 -8.03
C HIS A 29 -17.31 3.19 -6.60
N ASP A 30 -16.35 3.44 -5.70
CA ASP A 30 -16.59 3.72 -4.29
C ASP A 30 -15.96 5.07 -3.92
N PRO A 31 -16.76 6.12 -3.70
CA PRO A 31 -16.27 7.45 -3.33
C PRO A 31 -15.44 7.46 -2.03
N ALA A 32 -15.75 6.57 -1.08
CA ALA A 32 -15.00 6.47 0.16
C ALA A 32 -13.59 5.95 -0.11
N LEU A 33 -13.47 4.89 -0.93
CA LEU A 33 -12.15 4.36 -1.32
C LEU A 33 -11.38 5.31 -2.23
N ALA A 34 -12.07 5.97 -3.17
CA ALA A 34 -11.50 6.95 -4.09
C ALA A 34 -10.83 8.11 -3.34
N ARG A 35 -11.38 8.52 -2.19
CA ARG A 35 -10.80 9.54 -1.33
C ARG A 35 -9.75 8.98 -0.37
N PHE A 36 -10.04 7.84 0.23
CA PHE A 36 -9.23 7.28 1.31
C PHE A 36 -7.83 6.87 0.84
N PHE A 37 -7.72 6.02 -0.19
CA PHE A 37 -6.43 5.43 -0.56
C PHE A 37 -5.40 6.44 -1.10
N PRO A 38 -5.76 7.44 -1.93
CA PRO A 38 -4.83 8.50 -2.30
C PRO A 38 -4.33 9.31 -1.10
N ALA A 39 -5.24 9.68 -0.18
CA ALA A 39 -4.88 10.41 1.03
C ALA A 39 -3.99 9.57 1.95
N ALA A 40 -4.37 8.31 2.19
CA ALA A 40 -3.64 7.36 3.02
C ALA A 40 -2.26 7.05 2.45
N PHE A 41 -2.12 6.89 1.13
CA PHE A 41 -0.82 6.66 0.48
C PHE A 41 0.13 7.84 0.68
N THR A 42 -0.31 9.07 0.39
CA THR A 42 0.56 10.25 0.57
C THR A 42 0.89 10.49 2.04
N PHE A 43 -0.05 10.23 2.96
CA PHE A 43 0.21 10.26 4.40
C PHE A 43 1.24 9.21 4.81
N ALA A 44 1.05 7.95 4.41
CA ALA A 44 1.94 6.85 4.73
C ALA A 44 3.37 7.12 4.22
N ARG A 45 3.52 7.64 3.00
CA ARG A 45 4.84 8.04 2.46
C ARG A 45 5.53 9.08 3.36
N ARG A 46 4.85 10.17 3.71
CA ARG A 46 5.40 11.20 4.62
C ARG A 46 5.70 10.64 6.01
N MET A 47 4.83 9.78 6.54
CA MET A 47 5.01 9.15 7.84
C MET A 47 6.26 8.27 7.84
N TYR A 48 6.41 7.40 6.84
CA TYR A 48 7.58 6.51 6.73
C TYR A 48 8.87 7.29 6.51
N ASP A 49 8.85 8.38 5.74
CA ASP A 49 10.01 9.24 5.55
C ASP A 49 10.43 9.97 6.85
N ALA A 50 9.48 10.27 7.73
CA ALA A 50 9.72 10.94 9.01
C ALA A 50 9.99 9.98 10.19
N LEU A 51 9.88 8.67 9.97
CA LEU A 51 9.92 7.68 11.04
C LEU A 51 11.37 7.49 11.52
N PRO A 52 11.70 7.71 12.81
CA PRO A 52 13.07 7.61 13.32
C PRO A 52 13.46 6.16 13.61
N VAL A 53 13.13 5.22 12.71
CA VAL A 53 13.58 3.83 12.75
C VAL A 53 14.11 3.40 11.40
N MET A 54 15.16 2.60 11.44
CA MET A 54 15.75 2.00 10.26
C MET A 54 14.94 0.78 9.82
N PHE A 55 14.62 0.70 8.54
CA PHE A 55 14.07 -0.48 7.89
C PHE A 55 14.45 -0.47 6.40
N ASP A 56 14.63 -1.66 5.83
CA ASP A 56 14.96 -1.80 4.42
C ASP A 56 13.80 -1.31 3.56
N HIS A 57 14.07 -0.33 2.68
CA HIS A 57 13.08 0.17 1.73
C HIS A 57 13.73 0.86 0.55
N GLN A 58 12.96 0.97 -0.54
CA GLN A 58 13.30 1.79 -1.68
C GLN A 58 12.03 2.37 -2.30
N TRP A 59 11.98 3.69 -2.48
CA TRP A 59 10.88 4.36 -3.17
C TRP A 59 11.12 4.37 -4.69
N CYS A 60 11.28 3.19 -5.28
CA CYS A 60 11.62 3.01 -6.70
C CYS A 60 10.42 3.11 -7.66
N GLY A 61 9.22 3.33 -7.15
CA GLY A 61 7.98 3.36 -7.93
C GLY A 61 7.38 1.97 -8.14
N VAL A 62 6.10 1.94 -8.49
CA VAL A 62 5.35 0.72 -8.79
C VAL A 62 4.65 0.91 -10.13
N THR A 63 4.86 -0.02 -11.06
CA THR A 63 4.22 0.00 -12.40
C THR A 63 3.18 -1.12 -12.47
N GLN A 64 1.92 -0.75 -12.60
CA GLN A 64 0.84 -1.72 -12.86
C GLN A 64 0.66 -1.89 -14.38
N LEU A 65 0.85 -3.11 -14.88
CA LEU A 65 0.76 -3.42 -16.32
C LEU A 65 -0.67 -3.81 -16.72
N GLY A 66 -1.14 -3.26 -17.85
CA GLY A 66 -2.36 -3.68 -18.53
C GLY A 66 -2.09 -4.83 -19.50
N TRP A 67 -1.53 -5.93 -18.98
CA TRP A 67 -1.03 -7.04 -19.79
C TRP A 67 -2.12 -7.94 -20.40
N ASP A 68 -3.36 -7.81 -19.90
CA ASP A 68 -4.56 -8.47 -20.42
C ASP A 68 -5.71 -7.45 -20.52
N GLU A 69 -6.80 -7.84 -21.19
CA GLU A 69 -7.96 -6.96 -21.39
C GLU A 69 -8.56 -6.49 -20.06
N LYS A 70 -8.58 -7.35 -19.04
CA LYS A 70 -9.16 -7.05 -17.73
C LYS A 70 -8.33 -5.99 -16.99
N SER A 71 -7.02 -6.14 -16.95
CA SER A 71 -6.09 -5.20 -16.32
C SER A 71 -6.00 -3.89 -17.09
N ALA A 72 -5.99 -3.93 -18.42
CA ALA A 72 -6.05 -2.74 -19.27
C ALA A 72 -7.35 -1.95 -19.04
N HIS A 73 -8.49 -2.64 -19.00
CA HIS A 73 -9.78 -2.03 -18.69
C HIS A 73 -9.78 -1.39 -17.30
N LYS A 74 -9.25 -2.10 -16.29
CA LYS A 74 -9.15 -1.57 -14.92
C LYS A 74 -8.29 -0.31 -14.85
N ILE A 75 -7.15 -0.28 -15.55
CA ILE A 75 -6.28 0.91 -15.64
C ILE A 75 -7.02 2.06 -16.33
N ALA A 76 -7.72 1.80 -17.43
CA ALA A 76 -8.51 2.83 -18.12
C ALA A 76 -9.59 3.43 -17.22
N GLN A 77 -10.21 2.64 -16.35
CA GLN A 77 -11.18 3.13 -15.36
C GLN A 77 -10.52 3.98 -14.25
N MET A 78 -9.23 3.80 -13.95
CA MET A 78 -8.53 4.63 -12.95
C MET A 78 -8.21 6.03 -13.46
N LEU A 79 -8.03 6.19 -14.78
CA LEU A 79 -7.53 7.41 -15.42
C LEU A 79 -8.63 8.37 -15.90
N ARG A 80 -9.90 7.97 -15.82
CA ARG A 80 -11.04 8.81 -16.24
C ARG A 80 -11.38 9.87 -15.21
#